data_AF-A0A5C5WBW4-F1
#
_entry.id   AF-A0A5C5WBW4-F1
#
_cell.length_a   1.000
_cell.length_b   1.000
_cell.length_c   1.000
_cell.angle_alpha   90.00
_cell.angle_beta   90.00
_cell.angle_gamma   90.00
#
_symmetry.space_group_name_H-M   'P 1'
#
loop_
_entity.id
_entity.type
_entity.pdbx_description
1 polymer ?
#
loop_
_entity_poly.entity_id
_entity_poly.type
_entity_poly.pdbx_seq_one_letter_code
_entity_poly.pdbx_strand_id
1 'polypeptide(L)'
;MSRNRATDALPRHTAYSLAAGAAATLASSQAEAQIIWSGPQDIAIAQFNSQTLDLDGDYYNDVLLKNYVFGGKPYQGANVQYFPGLLVAKQLVPNGIAYARALSTGDVIDAATVTPGINVGSMAYGTTNPNAEFNNAVGAFLGMSFPINATAHYGWVRVTIDNAGGTFVINDWAYNNTPGEGIRAGQIAKGDFNDDGLVDVADYTVWRDTLDSTSDLRADGDADGAITPLDYLEWQAAYGFPPLSVSSSSVPEPTTLGLLAAGAVGLATLRRGRQATREQRLAKHTEPGR
;
A
#
# COMPACT_ATOMS: atom_id res chain seq x y z
N MET A 1 26.53 -73.63 -11.58
CA MET A 1 25.97 -73.20 -10.28
C MET A 1 26.59 -71.82 -9.99
N SER A 2 25.92 -70.68 -10.26
CA SER A 2 24.96 -69.96 -9.38
C SER A 2 25.63 -69.64 -8.02
N ARG A 3 25.83 -68.41 -7.50
CA ARG A 3 25.18 -67.07 -7.56
C ARG A 3 26.20 -65.97 -7.10
N ASN A 4 26.24 -64.77 -7.70
CA ASN A 4 25.69 -63.47 -7.23
C ASN A 4 25.95 -63.15 -5.74
N ARG A 5 26.29 -61.94 -5.27
CA ARG A 5 26.37 -60.57 -5.81
C ARG A 5 27.15 -59.79 -4.73
N ALA A 6 28.24 -59.09 -5.08
CA ALA A 6 28.78 -58.04 -4.22
C ALA A 6 28.46 -56.70 -4.90
N THR A 7 27.89 -55.81 -4.11
CA THR A 7 27.28 -54.54 -4.47
C THR A 7 28.30 -53.54 -5.01
N ASP A 8 28.16 -53.18 -6.29
CA ASP A 8 28.76 -51.98 -6.87
C ASP A 8 28.10 -50.75 -6.26
N ALA A 9 28.81 -50.03 -5.40
CA ALA A 9 28.45 -48.68 -4.98
C ALA A 9 29.42 -47.71 -5.68
N LEU A 10 28.98 -47.17 -6.81
CA LEU A 10 29.69 -46.10 -7.52
C LEU A 10 29.63 -44.81 -6.68
N PRO A 11 30.76 -44.12 -6.40
CA PRO A 11 30.73 -42.80 -5.78
C PRO A 11 30.15 -41.77 -6.76
N ARG A 12 28.96 -41.24 -6.43
CA ARG A 12 28.38 -40.06 -7.09
C ARG A 12 29.08 -38.80 -6.58
N HIS A 13 30.18 -38.40 -7.21
CA HIS A 13 30.69 -37.03 -7.07
C HIS A 13 31.37 -36.60 -8.36
N THR A 14 30.57 -36.19 -9.34
CA THR A 14 31.08 -35.42 -10.48
C THR A 14 30.03 -34.46 -10.99
N ALA A 15 30.42 -33.19 -11.09
CA ALA A 15 29.80 -32.06 -11.80
C ALA A 15 29.17 -30.94 -10.92
N TYR A 16 30.01 -30.10 -10.33
CA TYR A 16 29.66 -28.70 -10.01
C TYR A 16 30.84 -27.76 -10.32
N SER A 17 31.36 -27.84 -11.56
CA SER A 17 32.43 -26.92 -12.01
C SER A 17 32.14 -26.25 -13.35
N LEU A 18 30.90 -26.31 -13.86
CA LEU A 18 30.55 -25.71 -15.15
C LEU A 18 29.54 -24.55 -15.08
N ALA A 19 28.95 -24.26 -13.92
CA ALA A 19 27.99 -23.14 -13.78
C ALA A 19 28.67 -21.76 -13.65
N ALA A 20 29.91 -21.69 -13.13
CA ALA A 20 30.59 -20.41 -12.89
C ALA A 20 31.07 -19.71 -14.18
N GLY A 21 31.26 -20.45 -15.28
CA GLY A 21 31.83 -19.92 -16.53
C GLY A 21 30.79 -19.34 -17.50
N ALA A 22 29.53 -19.77 -17.44
CA ALA A 22 28.48 -19.32 -18.34
C ALA A 22 27.71 -18.09 -17.82
N ALA A 23 27.77 -17.81 -16.51
CA ALA A 23 27.13 -16.65 -15.89
C ALA A 23 27.91 -15.33 -16.10
N ALA A 24 29.20 -15.39 -16.44
CA ALA A 24 30.05 -14.20 -16.51
C ALA A 24 29.93 -13.38 -17.81
N THR A 25 29.21 -13.86 -18.84
CA THR A 25 29.10 -13.16 -20.14
C THR A 25 27.70 -12.66 -20.50
N LEU A 26 26.75 -12.70 -19.57
CA LEU A 26 25.43 -12.06 -19.72
C LEU A 26 25.06 -11.17 -18.53
N ALA A 27 26.01 -10.85 -17.66
CA ALA A 27 25.85 -9.77 -16.68
C ALA A 27 25.90 -8.40 -17.38
N SER A 28 24.88 -8.11 -18.21
CA SER A 28 24.37 -6.74 -18.25
C SER A 28 24.06 -6.38 -16.81
N SER A 29 24.60 -5.26 -16.34
CA SER A 29 24.31 -4.73 -15.01
C SER A 29 22.83 -4.39 -14.89
N GLN A 30 21.98 -5.38 -14.62
CA GLN A 30 20.77 -5.14 -13.86
C GLN A 30 21.26 -4.83 -12.46
N ALA A 31 21.15 -3.57 -12.05
CA ALA A 31 21.09 -3.27 -10.63
C ALA A 31 19.99 -4.19 -10.06
N GLU A 32 20.33 -5.07 -9.13
CA GLU A 32 19.35 -5.93 -8.47
C GLU A 32 18.24 -5.02 -7.91
N ALA A 33 17.01 -5.24 -8.36
CA ALA A 33 15.86 -4.43 -7.96
C ALA A 33 15.64 -4.62 -6.46
N GLN A 34 15.84 -3.58 -5.66
CA GLN A 34 15.62 -3.62 -4.22
C GLN A 34 14.14 -3.35 -3.96
N ILE A 35 13.29 -4.36 -4.11
CA ILE A 35 11.87 -4.26 -3.76
C ILE A 35 11.74 -4.24 -2.24
N ILE A 36 11.08 -3.21 -1.71
CA ILE A 36 10.75 -3.07 -0.30
C ILE A 36 9.25 -3.31 -0.15
N TRP A 37 8.87 -4.26 0.70
CA TRP A 37 7.49 -4.63 0.98
C TRP A 37 7.16 -4.37 2.45
N SER A 38 5.94 -3.92 2.71
CA SER A 38 5.49 -3.59 4.07
C SER A 38 5.20 -4.81 4.95
N GLY A 39 5.14 -6.01 4.39
CA GLY A 39 4.37 -7.10 4.99
C GLY A 39 2.85 -6.81 4.97
N PRO A 40 2.00 -7.73 5.46
CA PRO A 40 0.57 -7.49 5.63
C PRO A 40 0.28 -6.39 6.66
N GLN A 41 -0.67 -5.50 6.38
CA GLN A 41 -0.97 -4.31 7.18
C GLN A 41 -2.44 -4.25 7.61
N ASP A 42 -3.37 -4.48 6.68
CA ASP A 42 -4.82 -4.49 6.91
C ASP A 42 -5.38 -3.27 7.69
N ILE A 43 -4.99 -2.07 7.24
CA ILE A 43 -5.38 -0.81 7.85
C ILE A 43 -6.73 -0.36 7.29
N ALA A 44 -7.76 -0.35 8.14
CA ALA A 44 -9.08 0.15 7.78
C ALA A 44 -9.14 1.69 7.86
N ILE A 45 -9.51 2.34 6.75
CA ILE A 45 -9.79 3.78 6.71
C ILE A 45 -11.28 3.97 7.00
N ALA A 46 -11.61 4.44 8.20
CA ALA A 46 -12.99 4.74 8.57
C ALA A 46 -13.62 5.78 7.63
N GLN A 47 -14.93 5.69 7.42
CA GLN A 47 -15.65 6.70 6.65
C GLN A 47 -15.48 8.09 7.29
N PHE A 48 -15.41 9.13 6.47
CA PHE A 48 -15.05 10.50 6.83
C PHE A 48 -13.58 10.72 7.21
N ASN A 49 -12.72 9.73 7.01
CA ASN A 49 -11.31 9.80 7.37
C ASN A 49 -10.39 9.68 6.15
N SER A 50 -9.09 9.83 6.39
CA SER A 50 -8.02 9.59 5.43
C SER A 50 -6.84 8.96 6.14
N GLN A 51 -6.11 8.12 5.41
CA GLN A 51 -4.84 7.55 5.83
C GLN A 51 -3.73 8.10 4.94
N THR A 52 -2.68 8.63 5.55
CA THR A 52 -1.42 8.89 4.84
C THR A 52 -0.47 7.73 5.04
N LEU A 53 0.30 7.41 4.01
CA LEU A 53 1.37 6.42 4.04
C LEU A 53 2.69 7.12 3.74
N ASP A 54 3.68 6.79 4.55
CA ASP A 54 5.11 7.07 4.37
C ASP A 54 5.71 5.70 4.01
N LEU A 55 6.02 5.51 2.72
CA LEU A 55 6.42 4.22 2.16
C LEU A 55 7.90 3.94 2.43
N ASP A 56 8.74 4.98 2.39
CA ASP A 56 10.19 4.89 2.51
C ASP A 56 10.72 5.34 3.89
N GLY A 57 9.82 5.63 4.84
CA GLY A 57 10.13 5.93 6.23
C GLY A 57 10.89 7.24 6.44
N ASP A 58 10.81 8.17 5.49
CA ASP A 58 11.61 9.40 5.49
C ASP A 58 10.94 10.59 6.23
N TYR A 59 9.79 10.33 6.87
CA TYR A 59 8.90 11.29 7.55
C TYR A 59 8.08 12.19 6.62
N TYR A 60 8.24 12.09 5.30
CA TYR A 60 7.36 12.70 4.33
C TYR A 60 6.30 11.68 3.91
N ASN A 61 5.05 12.14 3.87
CA ASN A 61 3.98 11.27 3.41
C ASN A 61 4.02 11.21 1.88
N ASP A 62 3.96 10.01 1.33
CA ASP A 62 4.02 9.75 -0.11
C ASP A 62 2.65 9.70 -0.76
N VAL A 63 1.69 9.09 -0.06
CA VAL A 63 0.33 8.93 -0.58
C VAL A 63 -0.71 9.11 0.51
N LEU A 64 -1.74 9.87 0.17
CA LEU A 64 -2.94 10.04 0.97
C LEU A 64 -4.11 9.29 0.31
N LEU A 65 -4.69 8.36 1.07
CA LEU A 65 -5.89 7.62 0.70
C LEU A 65 -7.07 8.12 1.53
N LYS A 66 -8.16 8.47 0.85
CA LYS A 66 -9.33 9.11 1.48
C LYS A 66 -10.55 8.20 1.41
N ASN A 67 -11.25 8.03 2.51
CA ASN A 67 -12.57 7.41 2.57
C ASN A 67 -13.59 8.41 3.13
N TYR A 68 -14.39 9.02 2.27
CA TYR A 68 -15.22 10.17 2.61
C TYR A 68 -16.66 10.02 2.14
N VAL A 69 -17.52 10.96 2.52
CA VAL A 69 -18.88 11.09 1.95
C VAL A 69 -18.96 12.42 1.22
N PHE A 70 -19.13 12.36 -0.10
CA PHE A 70 -19.31 13.53 -0.95
C PHE A 70 -20.73 13.51 -1.52
N GLY A 71 -21.45 14.63 -1.44
CA GLY A 71 -22.85 14.70 -1.92
C GLY A 71 -23.80 13.66 -1.30
N GLY A 72 -23.53 13.21 -0.07
CA GLY A 72 -24.31 12.16 0.60
C GLY A 72 -24.02 10.74 0.13
N LYS A 73 -22.97 10.53 -0.69
CA LYS A 73 -22.57 9.23 -1.21
C LYS A 73 -21.12 8.89 -0.82
N PRO A 74 -20.78 7.62 -0.56
CA PRO A 74 -19.41 7.22 -0.26
C PRO A 74 -18.47 7.50 -1.44
N TYR A 75 -17.28 8.04 -1.15
CA TYR A 75 -16.25 8.40 -2.11
C TYR A 75 -14.90 7.93 -1.61
N GLN A 76 -14.13 7.27 -2.47
CA GLN A 76 -12.73 6.95 -2.22
C GLN A 76 -11.83 7.57 -3.27
N GLY A 77 -10.71 8.13 -2.83
CA GLY A 77 -9.74 8.78 -3.72
C GLY A 77 -8.31 8.65 -3.19
N ALA A 78 -7.36 8.86 -4.11
CA ALA A 78 -5.94 8.85 -3.83
C ALA A 78 -5.31 10.18 -4.23
N ASN A 79 -4.31 10.60 -3.46
CA ASN A 79 -3.42 11.70 -3.79
C ASN A 79 -1.98 11.32 -3.48
N VAL A 80 -1.15 11.25 -4.52
CA VAL A 80 0.30 11.14 -4.36
C VAL A 80 0.85 12.53 -4.07
N GLN A 81 1.67 12.60 -3.05
CA GLN A 81 2.21 13.83 -2.50
C GLN A 81 3.60 14.09 -3.06
N TYR A 82 3.90 15.38 -3.23
CA TYR A 82 5.18 15.88 -3.74
C TYR A 82 5.53 15.48 -5.18
N PHE A 83 6.45 16.23 -5.79
CA PHE A 83 6.95 15.95 -7.14
C PHE A 83 8.21 15.07 -7.04
N PRO A 84 8.39 14.03 -7.89
CA PRO A 84 7.67 13.72 -9.14
C PRO A 84 6.56 12.66 -8.96
N GLY A 85 5.79 12.75 -7.87
CA GLY A 85 4.73 11.78 -7.57
C GLY A 85 3.56 11.85 -8.55
N LEU A 86 3.18 10.70 -9.11
CA LEU A 86 2.11 10.54 -10.09
C LEU A 86 1.36 9.22 -9.87
N LEU A 87 0.10 9.17 -10.32
CA LEU A 87 -0.72 7.97 -10.29
C LEU A 87 -0.71 7.26 -11.66
N VAL A 88 -0.85 5.95 -11.63
CA VAL A 88 -1.34 5.19 -12.79
C VAL A 88 -2.85 5.44 -12.89
N ALA A 89 -3.24 6.27 -13.85
CA ALA A 89 -4.59 6.79 -13.97
C ALA A 89 -5.07 6.84 -15.43
N LYS A 90 -6.35 7.13 -15.61
CA LYS A 90 -6.94 7.56 -16.88
C LYS A 90 -7.62 8.91 -16.67
N GLN A 91 -7.33 9.88 -17.52
CA GLN A 91 -8.05 11.15 -17.53
C GLN A 91 -9.09 11.14 -18.65
N LEU A 92 -10.36 11.37 -18.29
CA LEU A 92 -11.43 11.46 -19.29
C LEU A 92 -11.73 12.93 -19.63
N VAL A 93 -11.52 13.26 -20.90
CA VAL A 93 -11.94 14.52 -21.53
C VAL A 93 -13.40 14.36 -21.98
N PRO A 94 -14.29 15.35 -21.78
CA PRO A 94 -14.04 16.76 -21.44
C PRO A 94 -14.13 17.12 -19.95
N ASN A 95 -14.57 16.20 -19.09
CA ASN A 95 -14.91 16.51 -17.69
C ASN A 95 -13.67 16.74 -16.81
N GLY A 96 -12.47 16.40 -17.31
CA GLY A 96 -11.19 16.61 -16.64
C GLY A 96 -10.92 15.67 -15.45
N ILE A 97 -11.85 14.77 -15.15
CA ILE A 97 -11.73 13.84 -14.01
C ILE A 97 -10.64 12.80 -14.31
N ALA A 98 -9.69 12.70 -13.39
CA ALA A 98 -8.71 11.62 -13.33
C ALA A 98 -9.26 10.47 -12.48
N TYR A 99 -9.22 9.26 -13.04
CA TYR A 99 -9.61 8.02 -12.38
C TYR A 99 -8.36 7.20 -12.15
N ALA A 100 -8.08 6.83 -10.91
CA ALA A 100 -7.05 5.84 -10.63
C ALA A 100 -7.43 4.52 -11.32
N ARG A 101 -6.43 3.83 -11.89
CA ARG A 101 -6.64 2.51 -12.51
C ARG A 101 -6.51 1.43 -11.45
N ALA A 102 -7.41 0.45 -11.48
CA ALA A 102 -7.31 -0.75 -10.65
C ALA A 102 -6.43 -1.77 -11.38
N LEU A 103 -5.19 -1.91 -10.92
CA LEU A 103 -4.22 -2.81 -11.52
C LEU A 103 -4.39 -4.23 -10.98
N SER A 104 -4.07 -5.20 -11.82
CA SER A 104 -4.01 -6.63 -11.48
C SER A 104 -2.56 -7.04 -11.20
N THR A 105 -2.36 -8.15 -10.49
CA THR A 105 -1.03 -8.72 -10.26
C THR A 105 -0.26 -8.85 -11.57
N GLY A 106 1.00 -8.40 -11.58
CA GLY A 106 1.90 -8.47 -12.73
C GLY A 106 1.87 -7.24 -13.65
N ASP A 107 0.86 -6.37 -13.54
CA ASP A 107 0.79 -5.11 -14.30
C ASP A 107 2.02 -4.24 -14.00
N VAL A 108 2.62 -3.66 -15.04
CA VAL A 108 3.83 -2.86 -14.90
C VAL A 108 3.49 -1.46 -14.36
N ILE A 109 4.32 -0.96 -13.45
CA ILE A 109 4.29 0.39 -12.88
C ILE A 109 5.69 0.99 -13.04
N ASP A 110 5.81 1.98 -13.91
CA ASP A 110 7.06 2.58 -14.35
C ASP A 110 6.81 3.98 -14.96
N ALA A 111 7.86 4.59 -15.52
CA ALA A 111 7.80 5.91 -16.17
C ALA A 111 6.80 5.99 -17.33
N ALA A 112 6.52 4.87 -18.01
CA ALA A 112 5.64 4.82 -19.17
C ALA A 112 4.16 4.62 -18.80
N THR A 113 3.89 4.13 -17.59
CA THR A 113 2.55 3.77 -17.12
C THR A 113 1.95 4.77 -16.14
N VAL A 114 2.77 5.49 -15.37
CA VAL A 114 2.29 6.65 -14.59
C VAL A 114 1.79 7.75 -15.52
N THR A 115 0.74 8.46 -15.12
CA THR A 115 0.06 9.44 -15.98
C THR A 115 0.63 10.84 -15.76
N PRO A 116 1.27 11.46 -16.78
CA PRO A 116 1.89 12.77 -16.62
C PRO A 116 0.92 13.83 -16.09
N GLY A 117 1.33 14.52 -15.02
CA GLY A 117 0.56 15.60 -14.40
C GLY A 117 -0.63 15.15 -13.55
N ILE A 118 -0.86 13.85 -13.37
CA ILE A 118 -1.95 13.33 -12.56
C ILE A 118 -1.40 12.74 -11.26
N ASN A 119 -1.51 13.50 -10.18
CA ASN A 119 -1.15 13.07 -8.82
C ASN A 119 -2.37 12.95 -7.89
N VAL A 120 -3.59 13.16 -8.41
CA VAL A 120 -4.86 12.97 -7.71
C VAL A 120 -5.79 12.15 -8.60
N GLY A 121 -6.48 11.16 -8.03
CA GLY A 121 -7.39 10.31 -8.78
C GLY A 121 -8.60 9.88 -7.96
N SER A 122 -9.77 9.88 -8.58
CA SER A 122 -10.96 9.20 -8.05
C SER A 122 -10.73 7.69 -8.14
N MET A 123 -10.89 6.98 -7.02
CA MET A 123 -10.82 5.51 -6.98
C MET A 123 -12.22 4.89 -7.08
N ALA A 124 -13.18 5.42 -6.33
CA ALA A 124 -14.56 4.94 -6.31
C ALA A 124 -15.55 6.06 -5.95
N TYR A 125 -16.70 6.10 -6.63
CA TYR A 125 -17.81 7.00 -6.29
C TYR A 125 -19.16 6.48 -6.83
N GLY A 126 -19.30 5.16 -6.88
CA GLY A 126 -20.47 4.44 -7.37
C GLY A 126 -20.91 4.92 -8.75
N THR A 127 -22.22 5.11 -8.90
CA THR A 127 -22.82 5.59 -10.16
C THR A 127 -22.51 7.04 -10.49
N THR A 128 -21.99 7.83 -9.55
CA THR A 128 -21.60 9.22 -9.82
C THR A 128 -20.28 9.28 -10.61
N ASN A 129 -19.36 8.34 -10.39
CA ASN A 129 -18.16 8.14 -11.20
C ASN A 129 -18.20 6.76 -11.86
N PRO A 130 -18.96 6.58 -12.97
CA PRO A 130 -19.20 5.27 -13.56
C PRO A 130 -17.92 4.62 -14.14
N ASN A 131 -16.87 5.40 -14.36
CA ASN A 131 -15.58 4.90 -14.86
C ASN A 131 -14.59 4.54 -13.73
N ALA A 132 -14.99 4.68 -12.47
CA ALA A 132 -14.17 4.37 -11.32
C ALA A 132 -14.02 2.85 -11.17
N GLU A 133 -12.78 2.39 -11.13
CA GLU A 133 -12.46 0.95 -11.22
C GLU A 133 -12.42 0.27 -9.84
N PHE A 134 -12.37 1.03 -8.74
CA PHE A 134 -12.32 0.48 -7.38
C PHE A 134 -13.67 0.42 -6.67
N ASN A 135 -14.81 0.58 -7.37
CA ASN A 135 -16.12 0.59 -6.70
C ASN A 135 -16.41 -0.68 -5.89
N ASN A 136 -15.92 -1.84 -6.34
CA ASN A 136 -15.97 -3.13 -5.64
C ASN A 136 -14.65 -3.87 -5.89
N ALA A 137 -13.57 -3.37 -5.31
CA ALA A 137 -12.24 -3.94 -5.46
C ALA A 137 -11.90 -4.85 -4.27
N VAL A 138 -11.33 -6.02 -4.54
CA VAL A 138 -10.79 -6.92 -3.52
C VAL A 138 -9.34 -7.23 -3.89
N GLY A 139 -8.40 -6.75 -3.08
CA GLY A 139 -6.97 -6.93 -3.34
C GLY A 139 -6.48 -6.33 -4.67
N ALA A 140 -7.09 -5.24 -5.14
CA ALA A 140 -6.64 -4.54 -6.35
C ALA A 140 -5.50 -3.56 -6.03
N PHE A 141 -4.66 -3.26 -7.02
CA PHE A 141 -3.48 -2.43 -6.81
C PHE A 141 -3.66 -1.01 -7.34
N LEU A 142 -3.31 -0.03 -6.52
CA LEU A 142 -3.09 1.36 -6.91
C LEU A 142 -1.61 1.54 -7.23
N GLY A 143 -1.26 1.79 -8.50
CA GLY A 143 0.11 2.06 -8.92
C GLY A 143 0.46 3.55 -8.88
N MET A 144 1.69 3.88 -8.49
CA MET A 144 2.17 5.25 -8.42
C MET A 144 3.68 5.38 -8.61
N SER A 145 4.13 6.58 -8.94
CA SER A 145 5.49 7.05 -8.62
C SER A 145 5.47 7.95 -7.41
N PHE A 146 6.56 8.03 -6.65
CA PHE A 146 6.75 8.97 -5.54
C PHE A 146 8.23 9.38 -5.42
N PRO A 147 8.55 10.54 -4.80
CA PRO A 147 9.93 10.97 -4.62
C PRO A 147 10.62 10.25 -3.46
N ILE A 148 11.81 9.69 -3.71
CA ILE A 148 12.82 9.45 -2.67
C ILE A 148 14.03 10.32 -3.03
N ASN A 149 14.45 11.20 -2.12
CA ASN A 149 15.52 12.18 -2.39
C ASN A 149 15.33 12.93 -3.73
N ALA A 150 14.09 13.38 -4.00
CA ALA A 150 13.67 14.06 -5.23
C ALA A 150 13.79 13.25 -6.55
N THR A 151 14.06 11.95 -6.47
CA THR A 151 14.10 11.04 -7.63
C THR A 151 12.85 10.17 -7.64
N ALA A 152 12.33 9.82 -8.83
CA ALA A 152 11.14 9.00 -8.94
C ALA A 152 11.44 7.53 -8.58
N HIS A 153 10.63 6.99 -7.67
CA HIS A 153 10.52 5.56 -7.38
C HIS A 153 9.11 5.10 -7.68
N TYR A 154 8.94 3.81 -7.93
CA TYR A 154 7.64 3.24 -8.32
C TYR A 154 7.16 2.24 -7.29
N GLY A 155 5.88 2.30 -6.99
CA GLY A 155 5.26 1.46 -5.97
C GLY A 155 3.81 1.15 -6.24
N TRP A 156 3.30 0.19 -5.48
CA TRP A 156 1.89 -0.18 -5.46
C TRP A 156 1.37 -0.18 -4.02
N VAL A 157 0.09 0.15 -3.86
CA VAL A 157 -0.68 -0.09 -2.63
C VAL A 157 -1.83 -1.02 -2.97
N ARG A 158 -1.93 -2.16 -2.28
CA ARG A 158 -3.03 -3.11 -2.47
C ARG A 158 -4.18 -2.72 -1.56
N VAL A 159 -5.38 -2.70 -2.10
CA VAL A 159 -6.57 -2.21 -1.41
C VAL A 159 -7.79 -3.08 -1.62
N THR A 160 -8.67 -3.05 -0.64
CA THR A 160 -10.02 -3.62 -0.71
C THR A 160 -11.03 -2.51 -0.44
N ILE A 161 -11.94 -2.29 -1.38
CA ILE A 161 -12.96 -1.23 -1.34
C ILE A 161 -14.31 -1.83 -1.69
N ASP A 162 -15.28 -1.66 -0.78
CA ASP A 162 -16.71 -1.72 -1.10
C ASP A 162 -17.27 -0.30 -0.96
N ASN A 163 -17.47 0.36 -2.10
CA ASN A 163 -17.98 1.73 -2.15
C ASN A 163 -19.40 1.82 -1.61
N ALA A 164 -20.26 0.82 -1.88
CA ALA A 164 -21.64 0.85 -1.41
C ALA A 164 -21.72 0.73 0.12
N GLY A 165 -20.89 -0.12 0.71
CA GLY A 165 -20.68 -0.24 2.16
C GLY A 165 -19.84 0.89 2.76
N GLY A 166 -19.18 1.72 1.93
CA GLY A 166 -18.30 2.80 2.38
C GLY A 166 -17.04 2.29 3.08
N THR A 167 -16.59 1.09 2.76
CA THR A 167 -15.40 0.48 3.36
C THR A 167 -14.18 0.69 2.47
N PHE A 168 -13.01 0.85 3.10
CA PHE A 168 -11.73 0.99 2.44
C PHE A 168 -10.66 0.44 3.38
N VAL A 169 -9.99 -0.63 2.97
CA VAL A 169 -8.86 -1.25 3.65
C VAL A 169 -7.61 -1.15 2.77
N ILE A 170 -6.50 -0.73 3.36
CA ILE A 170 -5.16 -0.88 2.81
C ILE A 170 -4.64 -2.24 3.27
N ASN A 171 -4.42 -3.16 2.35
CA ASN A 171 -3.95 -4.50 2.69
C ASN A 171 -2.44 -4.51 2.95
N ASP A 172 -1.66 -3.93 2.05
CA ASP A 172 -0.20 -3.80 2.11
C ASP A 172 0.31 -2.89 0.97
N TRP A 173 1.62 -2.66 0.91
CA TRP A 173 2.28 -1.92 -0.16
C TRP A 173 3.71 -2.40 -0.42
N ALA A 174 4.22 -2.14 -1.62
CA ALA A 174 5.64 -2.28 -1.92
C ALA A 174 6.11 -1.23 -2.92
N TYR A 175 7.42 -1.01 -2.96
CA TYR A 175 8.07 -0.14 -3.94
C TYR A 175 9.44 -0.65 -4.36
N ASN A 176 9.93 -0.17 -5.50
CA ASN A 176 11.29 -0.40 -5.96
C ASN A 176 12.21 0.72 -5.45
N ASN A 177 13.15 0.38 -4.58
CA ASN A 177 14.14 1.31 -4.02
C ASN A 177 15.28 1.63 -4.99
N THR A 178 15.31 1.02 -6.18
CA THR A 178 16.22 1.42 -7.26
C THR A 178 15.61 2.61 -8.01
N PRO A 179 16.28 3.80 -8.02
CA PRO A 179 15.71 5.00 -8.61
C PRO A 179 15.40 4.84 -10.10
N GLY A 180 14.19 5.22 -10.52
CA GLY A 180 13.75 5.17 -11.91
C GLY A 180 13.36 3.79 -12.44
N GLU A 181 13.59 2.72 -11.68
CA GLU A 181 13.26 1.35 -12.10
C GLU A 181 11.83 0.98 -11.72
N GLY A 182 11.10 0.40 -12.67
CA GLY A 182 9.71 0.00 -12.47
C GLY A 182 9.53 -1.17 -11.50
N ILE A 183 8.29 -1.40 -11.11
CA ILE A 183 7.84 -2.54 -10.30
C ILE A 183 6.59 -3.15 -10.95
N ARG A 184 6.36 -4.45 -10.75
CA ARG A 184 5.07 -5.07 -11.09
C ARG A 184 4.12 -5.00 -9.92
N ALA A 185 2.83 -4.74 -10.17
CA ALA A 185 1.80 -4.80 -9.15
C ALA A 185 1.83 -6.18 -8.46
N GLY A 186 1.91 -6.18 -7.13
CA GLY A 186 2.03 -7.39 -6.31
C GLY A 186 3.43 -8.02 -6.27
N GLN A 187 4.44 -7.41 -6.92
CA GLN A 187 5.83 -7.83 -6.75
C GLN A 187 6.30 -7.49 -5.33
N ILE A 188 6.85 -8.49 -4.65
CA ILE A 188 7.43 -8.40 -3.30
C ILE A 188 8.94 -8.71 -3.35
N ALA A 189 9.63 -8.51 -2.23
CA ALA A 189 11.05 -8.83 -2.09
C ALA A 189 11.27 -10.33 -2.33
N LYS A 190 12.03 -10.66 -3.38
CA LYS A 190 12.46 -12.03 -3.65
C LYS A 190 13.39 -12.47 -2.52
N GLY A 191 13.21 -13.69 -2.01
CA GLY A 191 14.03 -14.22 -0.93
C GLY A 191 13.44 -14.10 0.49
N ASP A 192 12.33 -13.39 0.69
CA ASP A 192 11.55 -13.48 1.94
C ASP A 192 10.74 -14.77 1.89
N PHE A 193 11.35 -15.87 2.35
CA PHE A 193 10.80 -17.21 2.23
C PHE A 193 9.95 -17.59 3.45
N ASN A 194 10.02 -16.80 4.53
CA ASN A 194 9.21 -16.99 5.72
C ASN A 194 8.02 -15.99 5.82
N ASP A 195 7.87 -15.09 4.85
CA ASP A 195 6.85 -14.05 4.72
C ASP A 195 6.82 -13.07 5.92
N ASP A 196 7.96 -12.85 6.58
CA ASP A 196 8.05 -11.95 7.74
C ASP A 196 8.41 -10.50 7.38
N GLY A 197 8.57 -10.23 6.09
CA GLY A 197 8.92 -8.92 5.54
C GLY A 197 10.40 -8.59 5.61
N LEU A 198 11.24 -9.50 6.13
CA LEU A 198 12.69 -9.43 6.12
C LEU A 198 13.24 -10.39 5.06
N VAL A 199 14.44 -10.09 4.57
CA VAL A 199 15.25 -11.12 3.91
C VAL A 199 16.51 -11.30 4.74
N ASP A 200 16.50 -12.30 5.61
CA ASP A 200 17.55 -12.57 6.57
C ASP A 200 17.89 -14.07 6.67
N VAL A 201 18.57 -14.47 7.75
CA VAL A 201 19.07 -15.83 7.91
C VAL A 201 17.95 -16.83 8.17
N ALA A 202 16.79 -16.37 8.65
CA ALA A 202 15.60 -17.19 8.82
C ALA A 202 15.10 -17.68 7.47
N ASP A 203 15.11 -16.84 6.43
CA ASP A 203 14.72 -17.25 5.07
C ASP A 203 15.65 -18.30 4.49
N TYR A 204 16.96 -18.17 4.75
CA TYR A 204 17.92 -19.19 4.37
C TYR A 204 17.58 -20.56 4.96
N THR A 205 17.08 -20.58 6.21
CA THR A 205 16.66 -21.86 6.81
C THR A 205 15.42 -22.42 6.12
N VAL A 206 14.47 -21.59 5.69
CA VAL A 206 13.33 -22.05 4.89
C VAL A 206 13.80 -22.65 3.57
N TRP A 207 14.61 -21.93 2.79
CA TRP A 207 15.15 -22.46 1.54
C TRP A 207 15.93 -23.75 1.74
N ARG A 208 16.76 -23.82 2.78
CA ARG A 208 17.56 -25.01 3.06
C ARG A 208 16.68 -26.21 3.40
N ASP A 209 15.61 -26.00 4.16
CA ASP A 209 14.68 -27.04 4.58
C ASP A 209 13.76 -27.51 3.44
N THR A 210 13.50 -26.65 2.46
CA THR A 210 12.65 -26.96 1.29
C THR A 210 13.44 -27.27 0.02
N LEU A 211 14.78 -27.30 0.05
CA LEU A 211 15.60 -27.57 -1.14
C LEU A 211 15.20 -28.89 -1.84
N ASP A 212 15.12 -28.85 -3.18
CA ASP A 212 14.65 -29.94 -4.05
C ASP A 212 13.16 -30.32 -3.89
N SER A 213 12.40 -29.56 -3.10
CA SER A 213 10.95 -29.73 -2.99
C SER A 213 10.23 -29.27 -4.27
N THR A 214 9.22 -30.03 -4.66
CA THR A 214 8.24 -29.68 -5.72
C THR A 214 6.82 -29.60 -5.16
N SER A 215 6.67 -29.56 -3.84
CA SER A 215 5.35 -29.58 -3.16
C SER A 215 5.23 -28.57 -2.03
N ASP A 216 6.30 -28.37 -1.25
CA ASP A 216 6.50 -27.19 -0.41
C ASP A 216 7.30 -26.17 -1.22
N LEU A 217 6.63 -25.12 -1.70
CA LEU A 217 7.17 -24.09 -2.59
C LEU A 217 7.39 -22.75 -1.87
N ARG A 218 7.50 -22.75 -0.54
CA ARG A 218 7.67 -21.50 0.23
C ARG A 218 8.97 -20.75 -0.09
N ALA A 219 9.98 -21.45 -0.61
CA ALA A 219 11.23 -20.83 -1.06
C ALA A 219 11.39 -20.77 -2.58
N ASP A 220 10.28 -20.82 -3.34
CA ASP A 220 10.25 -20.77 -4.81
C ASP A 220 10.25 -19.29 -5.25
N GLY A 221 11.42 -18.66 -5.17
CA GLY A 221 11.58 -17.22 -5.40
C GLY A 221 11.41 -16.81 -6.87
N ASP A 222 11.72 -17.73 -7.79
CA ASP A 222 11.54 -17.53 -9.23
C ASP A 222 10.20 -18.06 -9.78
N ALA A 223 9.43 -18.77 -8.95
CA ALA A 223 8.13 -19.35 -9.24
C ALA A 223 8.14 -20.36 -10.38
N ASP A 224 9.24 -21.11 -10.55
CA ASP A 224 9.39 -22.15 -11.57
C ASP A 224 8.76 -23.50 -11.19
N GLY A 225 8.25 -23.62 -9.96
CA GLY A 225 7.61 -24.80 -9.41
C GLY A 225 8.59 -25.79 -8.76
N ALA A 226 9.83 -25.38 -8.50
CA ALA A 226 10.83 -26.18 -7.78
C ALA A 226 11.72 -25.29 -6.90
N ILE A 227 12.12 -25.80 -5.74
CA ILE A 227 13.13 -25.12 -4.92
C ILE A 227 14.52 -25.55 -5.36
N THR A 228 15.28 -24.65 -5.93
CA THR A 228 16.59 -24.92 -6.53
C THR A 228 17.70 -24.05 -5.93
N PRO A 229 18.96 -24.29 -6.33
CA PRO A 229 20.05 -23.36 -6.02
C PRO A 229 19.90 -21.98 -6.67
N LEU A 230 19.03 -21.78 -7.67
CA LEU A 230 18.77 -20.46 -8.25
C LEU A 230 17.99 -19.58 -7.28
N ASP A 231 17.03 -20.14 -6.54
CA ASP A 231 16.29 -19.43 -5.49
C ASP A 231 17.20 -18.91 -4.37
N TYR A 232 18.24 -19.67 -4.04
CA TYR A 232 19.27 -19.22 -3.11
C TYR A 232 20.03 -17.99 -3.61
N LEU A 233 20.29 -17.90 -4.91
CA LEU A 233 20.94 -16.71 -5.47
C LEU A 233 20.02 -15.50 -5.38
N GLU A 234 18.70 -15.68 -5.47
CA GLU A 234 17.74 -14.61 -5.24
C GLU A 234 17.69 -14.17 -3.76
N TRP A 235 17.65 -15.12 -2.83
CA TRP A 235 17.79 -14.81 -1.40
C TRP A 235 19.10 -14.10 -1.08
N GLN A 236 20.22 -14.59 -1.63
CA GLN A 236 21.53 -14.02 -1.40
C GLN A 236 21.62 -12.58 -1.90
N ALA A 237 20.99 -12.28 -3.03
CA ALA A 237 20.87 -10.94 -3.59
C ALA A 237 20.07 -9.98 -2.69
N ALA A 238 19.08 -10.50 -1.97
CA ALA A 238 18.18 -9.72 -1.13
C ALA A 238 18.55 -9.69 0.37
N TYR A 239 19.54 -10.47 0.82
CA TYR A 239 19.91 -10.59 2.24
C TYR A 239 20.37 -9.27 2.89
N GLY A 240 19.77 -8.93 4.05
CA GLY A 240 20.25 -7.87 4.95
C GLY A 240 19.50 -6.53 4.88
N PHE A 241 18.32 -6.48 4.26
CA PHE A 241 17.49 -5.28 4.19
C PHE A 241 16.28 -5.38 5.15
N PRO A 242 16.22 -4.60 6.24
CA PRO A 242 15.08 -4.62 7.15
C PRO A 242 13.86 -3.84 6.61
N PRO A 243 12.60 -4.25 6.92
CA PRO A 243 11.43 -3.42 6.68
C PRO A 243 11.52 -2.19 7.58
N LEU A 244 11.18 -1.04 7.03
CA LEU A 244 11.12 0.20 7.78
C LEU A 244 9.88 0.17 8.69
N SER A 245 10.10 0.42 9.98
CA SER A 245 9.03 0.48 10.96
C SER A 245 8.12 1.68 10.68
N VAL A 246 6.85 1.41 10.37
CA VAL A 246 5.83 2.45 10.16
C VAL A 246 5.53 3.21 11.44
N SER A 247 5.63 4.53 11.37
CA SER A 247 5.14 5.43 12.42
C SER A 247 3.72 5.86 12.07
N SER A 248 2.70 5.19 12.64
CA SER A 248 1.31 5.64 12.50
C SER A 248 1.05 6.85 13.39
N SER A 249 1.15 8.06 12.84
CA SER A 249 0.66 9.25 13.55
C SER A 249 -0.86 9.34 13.40
N SER A 250 -1.59 9.12 14.49
CA SER A 250 -3.02 9.38 14.53
C SER A 250 -3.28 10.87 14.22
N VAL A 251 -3.96 11.16 13.12
CA VAL A 251 -4.39 12.52 12.77
C VAL A 251 -5.33 13.03 13.87
N PRO A 252 -5.10 14.21 14.47
CA PRO A 252 -5.97 14.75 15.51
C PRO A 252 -7.38 14.94 14.95
N GLU A 253 -8.39 14.44 15.68
CA GLU A 253 -9.80 14.55 15.29
C GLU A 253 -10.15 16.02 14.98
N PRO A 254 -10.89 16.30 13.89
CA PRO A 254 -11.26 17.65 13.52
C PRO A 254 -12.03 18.32 14.67
N THR A 255 -11.82 19.63 14.85
CA THR A 255 -12.32 20.50 15.93
C THR A 255 -13.86 20.62 16.04
N THR A 256 -14.62 19.70 15.45
CA THR A 256 -16.09 19.63 15.49
C THR A 256 -16.64 19.48 16.90
N LEU A 257 -15.95 18.77 17.80
CA LEU A 257 -16.32 18.72 19.23
C LEU A 257 -16.16 20.08 19.92
N GLY A 258 -15.15 20.86 19.54
CA GLY A 258 -14.94 22.22 20.05
C GLY A 258 -16.04 23.20 19.59
N LEU A 259 -16.45 23.10 18.32
CA LEU A 259 -17.56 23.90 17.79
C LEU A 259 -18.91 23.52 18.42
N LEU A 260 -19.13 22.24 18.71
CA LEU A 260 -20.35 21.78 19.39
C LEU A 260 -20.43 22.32 20.82
N ALA A 261 -19.31 22.29 21.56
CA ALA A 261 -19.24 22.85 22.91
C ALA A 261 -19.44 24.37 22.92
N ALA A 262 -18.83 25.10 21.98
CA ALA A 262 -19.02 26.54 21.86
C ALA A 262 -20.46 26.92 21.48
N GLY A 263 -21.11 26.14 20.60
CA GLY A 263 -22.51 26.32 20.23
C GLY A 263 -23.49 26.10 21.40
N ALA A 264 -23.24 25.09 22.23
CA ALA A 264 -24.08 24.81 23.40
C ALA A 264 -24.02 25.93 24.45
N VAL A 265 -22.82 26.52 24.67
CA VAL A 265 -22.65 27.65 25.59
C VAL A 265 -23.34 28.91 25.06
N GLY A 266 -23.23 29.21 23.77
CA GLY A 266 -23.91 30.34 23.14
C GLY A 266 -25.45 30.26 23.23
N LEU A 267 -26.03 29.06 23.08
CA LEU A 267 -27.47 28.85 23.23
C LEU A 267 -27.94 28.99 24.68
N ALA A 268 -27.12 28.60 25.66
CA ALA A 268 -27.44 28.73 27.08
C ALA A 268 -27.44 30.20 27.55
N THR A 269 -26.51 31.03 27.07
CA THR A 269 -26.44 32.47 27.43
C THR A 269 -27.60 33.26 26.82
N LEU A 270 -27.98 32.97 25.58
CA LEU A 270 -29.14 33.59 24.92
C LEU A 270 -30.47 33.25 25.61
N ARG A 271 -30.60 32.05 26.18
CA ARG A 271 -31.79 31.65 26.96
C ARG A 271 -31.92 32.43 28.28
N ARG A 272 -30.81 32.68 28.98
CA ARG A 272 -30.81 33.43 30.25
C ARG A 272 -31.19 34.91 30.07
N GLY A 273 -30.69 35.55 29.00
CA GLY A 273 -31.04 36.95 28.69
C GLY A 273 -32.54 37.15 28.40
N ARG A 274 -33.18 36.17 27.75
CA ARG A 274 -34.63 36.24 27.43
C ARG A 274 -35.53 36.08 28.66
N GLN A 275 -35.08 35.37 29.70
CA GLN A 275 -35.84 35.22 30.94
C GLN A 275 -35.78 36.49 31.80
N ALA A 276 -34.61 37.11 31.93
CA ALA A 276 -34.43 38.37 32.68
C ALA A 276 -35.28 39.53 32.10
N THR A 277 -35.32 39.67 30.77
CA THR A 277 -36.13 40.70 30.11
C THR A 277 -37.63 40.47 30.27
N ARG A 278 -38.07 39.21 30.40
CA ARG A 278 -39.48 38.85 30.62
C ARG A 278 -39.90 39.15 32.06
N GLU A 279 -39.05 38.90 33.04
CA GLU A 279 -39.31 39.19 34.45
C GLU A 279 -39.35 40.69 34.74
N GLN A 280 -38.46 41.48 34.14
CA GLN A 280 -38.50 42.95 34.24
C GLN A 280 -39.76 43.56 33.61
N ARG A 281 -40.30 42.94 32.55
CA ARG A 281 -41.57 43.37 31.94
C ARG A 281 -42.79 43.03 32.81
N LEU A 282 -42.77 41.92 33.53
CA LEU A 282 -43.85 41.54 34.45
C LEU A 282 -43.85 42.40 35.72
N ALA A 283 -42.68 42.71 36.28
CA ALA A 283 -42.54 43.56 37.47
C ALA A 283 -43.06 45.00 37.22
N LYS A 284 -42.98 45.49 35.98
CA LYS A 284 -43.49 46.82 35.59
C LYS A 284 -45.02 46.91 35.43
N HIS A 285 -45.74 45.81 35.59
CA HIS A 285 -47.20 45.75 35.51
C HIS A 285 -47.88 45.41 36.86
N THR A 286 -47.12 45.32 37.94
CA THR A 286 -47.61 44.96 39.28
C THR A 286 -47.34 46.04 40.35
N GLU A 287 -47.40 47.32 39.99
CA GLU A 287 -47.57 48.38 41.00
C GLU A 287 -49.06 48.63 41.27
N PRO A 288 -49.56 48.43 42.51
CA PRO A 288 -50.89 48.88 42.90
C PRO A 288 -50.82 50.27 43.57
N GLY A 289 -51.70 51.17 43.12
CA GLY A 289 -52.15 52.36 43.84
C GLY A 289 -51.64 53.67 43.25
N ARG A 290 -52.48 54.69 43.05
CA ARG A 290 -53.61 55.14 43.88
C ARG A 290 -54.80 55.63 43.07
#